data_AF-A0A5K1GJV3-F1
#
_entry.id   AF-A0A5K1GJV3-F1
#
_cell.length_a   1.000
_cell.length_b   1.000
_cell.length_c   1.000
_cell.angle_alpha   90.00
_cell.angle_beta   90.00
_cell.angle_gamma   90.00
#
_symmetry.space_group_name_H-M   'P 1'
#
loop_
_entity.id
_entity.type
_entity.pdbx_description
1 polymer ?
#
loop_
_entity_poly.entity_id
_entity_poly.type
_entity_poly.pdbx_seq_one_letter_code
_entity_poly.pdbx_strand_id
1 'polypeptide(L)'
;SLGKPRRLSQQFLQEERDKLEQYRESVRKHYAEVRTGVREVATDLARPLTVGQRVIACHPRTREIHDGSILTVDRNRCRVQFDRHDLGVEIVL
;
A
#
# COMPACT_ATOMS: atom_id res chain seq x y z
N SER A 1 -9.66 -23.41 27.67
CA SER A 1 -9.55 -22.28 26.74
C SER A 1 -9.59 -21.00 27.56
N LEU A 2 -8.48 -20.26 27.65
CA LEU A 2 -8.48 -18.90 28.19
C LEU A 2 -9.29 -18.08 27.18
N GLY A 3 -10.39 -17.44 27.62
CA GLY A 3 -11.35 -16.79 26.73
C GLY A 3 -10.74 -15.72 25.82
N LYS A 4 -11.57 -15.11 24.97
CA LYS A 4 -11.11 -14.04 24.06
C LYS A 4 -10.43 -12.91 24.85
N PRO A 5 -9.29 -12.37 24.40
CA PRO A 5 -8.66 -11.22 25.03
C PRO A 5 -9.65 -10.07 25.17
N ARG A 6 -9.54 -9.34 26.28
CA ARG A 6 -10.33 -8.12 26.49
C ARG A 6 -10.09 -7.16 25.32
N ARG A 7 -11.17 -6.59 24.75
CA ARG A 7 -11.07 -5.60 23.68
C ARG A 7 -10.12 -4.46 24.08
N LEU A 8 -9.31 -4.01 23.13
CA LEU A 8 -8.31 -2.96 23.30
C LEU A 8 -7.22 -3.25 24.36
N SER A 9 -7.13 -4.50 24.87
CA SER A 9 -5.93 -4.93 25.60
C SER A 9 -4.73 -4.99 24.66
N GLN A 10 -3.51 -4.95 25.22
CA GLN A 10 -2.30 -5.09 24.42
C GLN A 10 -2.28 -6.41 23.64
N GLN A 11 -2.70 -7.52 24.26
CA GLN A 11 -2.80 -8.81 23.60
C GLN A 11 -3.80 -8.78 22.43
N PHE A 12 -4.99 -8.21 22.63
CA PHE A 12 -5.98 -8.04 21.56
C PHE A 12 -5.39 -7.23 20.40
N LEU A 13 -4.75 -6.09 20.69
CA LEU A 13 -4.18 -5.23 19.65
C LEU A 13 -3.05 -5.92 18.89
N GLN A 14 -2.23 -6.73 19.57
CA GLN A 14 -1.18 -7.52 18.94
C GLN A 14 -1.79 -8.56 17.99
N GLU A 15 -2.76 -9.35 18.46
CA GLU A 15 -3.42 -10.37 17.64
C GLU A 15 -4.10 -9.77 16.40
N GLU A 16 -4.78 -8.63 16.54
CA GLU A 16 -5.42 -7.95 15.40
C GLU A 16 -4.40 -7.36 14.41
N ARG A 17 -3.25 -6.86 14.90
CA ARG A 17 -2.15 -6.41 14.04
C ARG A 17 -1.56 -7.56 13.24
N ASP A 18 -1.36 -8.72 13.87
CA ASP A 18 -0.79 -9.89 13.22
C ASP A 18 -1.75 -10.44 12.15
N LYS A 19 -3.05 -10.53 12.45
CA LYS A 19 -4.08 -10.89 11.45
C LYS A 19 -4.10 -9.92 10.27
N LEU A 20 -4.02 -8.62 10.56
CA LEU A 20 -4.00 -7.60 9.51
C LEU A 20 -2.75 -7.73 8.63
N GLU A 21 -1.58 -8.01 9.20
CA GLU A 21 -0.36 -8.18 8.42
C GLU A 21 -0.41 -9.44 7.55
N GLN A 22 -0.89 -10.57 8.09
CA GLN A 22 -1.10 -11.79 7.32
C GLN A 22 -2.04 -11.56 6.13
N TYR A 23 -3.14 -10.85 6.35
CA TYR A 23 -4.07 -10.47 5.29
C TYR A 23 -3.39 -9.58 4.23
N ARG A 24 -2.65 -8.55 4.65
CA ARG A 24 -1.89 -7.68 3.74
C ARG A 24 -0.86 -8.44 2.92
N GLU A 25 -0.14 -9.39 3.51
CA GLU A 25 0.81 -10.23 2.79
C GLU A 25 0.15 -11.11 1.73
N SER A 26 -1.01 -11.70 2.07
CA SER A 26 -1.82 -12.49 1.13
C SER A 26 -2.26 -11.65 -0.08
N VAL A 27 -2.75 -10.43 0.16
CA VAL A 27 -3.14 -9.49 -0.91
C VAL A 27 -1.93 -9.07 -1.75
N ARG A 28 -0.79 -8.77 -1.13
CA ARG A 28 0.45 -8.43 -1.87
C ARG A 28 0.89 -9.58 -2.78
N LYS A 29 0.78 -10.83 -2.34
CA LYS A 29 1.07 -12.01 -3.17
C LYS A 29 0.09 -12.10 -4.35
N HIS A 30 -1.21 -11.90 -4.09
CA HIS A 30 -2.22 -11.87 -5.14
C HIS A 30 -1.93 -10.80 -6.20
N TYR A 31 -1.53 -9.58 -5.80
CA TYR A 31 -1.17 -8.53 -6.76
C TYR A 31 0.10 -8.83 -7.57
N ALA A 32 1.03 -9.61 -7.02
CA ALA A 32 2.19 -10.08 -7.80
C ALA A 32 1.74 -11.00 -8.94
N GLU A 33 0.80 -11.91 -8.68
CA GLU A 33 0.19 -12.80 -9.69
C GLU A 33 -0.64 -12.02 -10.72
N VAL A 34 -1.34 -10.96 -10.29
CA VAL A 34 -2.05 -10.05 -11.20
C VAL A 34 -1.09 -9.35 -12.14
N ARG A 35 0.04 -8.86 -11.62
CA ARG A 35 1.03 -8.14 -12.45
C ARG A 35 1.65 -9.04 -13.52
N THR A 36 1.82 -10.33 -13.24
CA THR A 36 2.30 -11.31 -14.22
C THR A 36 1.20 -11.82 -15.15
N GLY A 37 -0.04 -11.35 -14.99
CA GLY A 37 -1.20 -11.76 -15.79
C GLY A 37 -1.71 -13.16 -15.48
N VAL A 38 -1.26 -13.77 -14.37
CA VAL A 38 -1.65 -15.13 -13.97
C VAL A 38 -3.07 -15.13 -13.37
N ARG A 39 -3.52 -14.00 -12.84
CA ARG A 39 -4.81 -13.87 -12.16
C ARG A 39 -5.41 -12.49 -12.36
N GLU A 40 -6.73 -12.38 -12.28
CA GLU A 40 -7.43 -11.09 -12.24
C GLU A 40 -7.54 -10.55 -10.81
N VAL A 41 -7.70 -9.22 -10.68
CA VAL A 41 -7.93 -8.57 -9.39
C VAL A 41 -9.32 -8.94 -8.88
N ALA A 42 -9.41 -9.43 -7.65
CA ALA A 42 -10.69 -9.71 -7.02
C ALA A 42 -11.56 -8.43 -6.89
N THR A 43 -12.88 -8.55 -7.00
CA THR A 43 -13.81 -7.41 -7.06
C THR A 43 -13.80 -6.54 -5.80
N ASP A 44 -13.47 -7.12 -4.65
CA ASP A 44 -13.35 -6.44 -3.36
C ASP A 44 -11.99 -5.77 -3.15
N LEU A 45 -11.03 -6.02 -4.04
CA LEU A 45 -9.69 -5.46 -3.99
C LEU A 45 -9.53 -4.28 -4.96
N ALA A 46 -8.85 -3.24 -4.49
CA ALA A 46 -8.48 -2.11 -5.33
C ALA A 46 -7.51 -2.56 -6.44
N ARG A 47 -7.61 -1.95 -7.63
CA ARG A 47 -6.65 -2.25 -8.69
C ARG A 47 -5.25 -1.78 -8.28
N PRO A 48 -4.20 -2.60 -8.49
CA PRO A 48 -2.82 -2.19 -8.24
C PRO A 48 -2.43 -0.97 -9.06
N LEU A 49 -1.55 -0.12 -8.52
CA LEU A 49 -0.98 1.01 -9.24
C LEU A 49 -0.14 0.53 -10.42
N THR A 50 -0.17 1.30 -11.52
CA THR A 50 0.64 1.06 -12.73
C THR A 50 1.60 2.20 -13.01
N VAL A 51 2.69 1.91 -13.71
CA VAL A 51 3.64 2.95 -14.16
C VAL A 51 2.93 3.91 -15.12
N GLY A 52 3.16 5.21 -14.95
CA GLY A 52 2.50 6.29 -15.67
C GLY A 52 1.15 6.73 -15.08
N GLN A 53 0.60 5.98 -14.11
CA GLN A 53 -0.66 6.36 -13.48
C GLN A 53 -0.55 7.71 -12.75
N ARG A 54 -1.56 8.56 -12.94
CA ARG A 54 -1.73 9.82 -12.21
C ARG A 54 -2.24 9.56 -10.80
N VAL A 55 -1.59 10.18 -9.82
CA VAL A 55 -1.88 9.98 -8.40
C VAL A 55 -1.78 11.29 -7.64
N ILE A 56 -2.47 11.35 -6.50
CA ILE A 56 -2.17 12.30 -5.43
C ILE A 56 -1.38 11.56 -4.36
N ALA A 57 -0.27 12.12 -3.91
CA ALA A 57 0.60 11.50 -2.92
C ALA A 57 1.02 12.51 -1.84
N CYS A 58 1.15 12.04 -0.60
CA CYS A 58 1.71 12.83 0.49
C CYS A 58 3.23 12.85 0.34
N HIS A 59 3.81 14.02 0.15
CA HIS A 59 5.25 14.17 -0.02
C HIS A 59 5.97 13.93 1.33
N PRO A 60 7.01 13.08 1.38
CA PRO A 60 7.59 12.61 2.63
C PRO A 60 8.22 13.71 3.49
N ARG A 61 8.82 14.74 2.87
CA ARG A 61 9.41 15.89 3.59
C ARG A 61 8.37 16.91 4.05
N THR A 62 7.61 17.49 3.13
CA THR A 62 6.65 18.57 3.42
C THR A 62 5.39 18.09 4.13
N ARG A 63 5.05 16.79 4.04
CA ARG A 63 3.80 16.20 4.51
C ARG A 63 2.54 16.75 3.84
N GLU A 64 2.71 17.52 2.77
CA GLU A 64 1.64 18.05 1.94
C GLU A 64 1.26 17.06 0.84
N ILE A 65 0.02 17.16 0.35
CA ILE A 65 -0.49 16.32 -0.73
C ILE A 65 -0.28 17.05 -2.05
N HIS A 66 0.31 16.35 -3.03
CA HIS A 66 0.53 16.89 -4.36
C HIS A 66 0.23 15.84 -5.43
N ASP A 67 -0.10 16.34 -6.62
CA ASP A 67 -0.25 15.52 -7.82
C ASP A 67 1.11 15.03 -8.34
N GLY A 68 1.09 13.85 -8.95
CA GLY A 68 2.26 13.27 -9.60
C GLY A 68 1.93 12.06 -10.46
N SER A 69 2.98 11.43 -10.97
CA SER A 69 2.89 10.19 -11.74
C SER A 69 3.77 9.10 -11.15
N ILE A 70 3.29 7.87 -11.22
CA ILE A 70 4.02 6.69 -10.77
C ILE A 70 5.14 6.39 -11.78
N LEU A 71 6.39 6.39 -11.32
CA LEU A 71 7.55 5.98 -12.11
C LEU A 71 7.86 4.50 -11.95
N THR A 72 7.83 3.99 -10.71
CA THR A 72 8.08 2.59 -10.40
C THR A 72 7.13 2.10 -9.33
N VAL A 73 6.73 0.84 -9.40
CA VAL A 73 5.90 0.19 -8.38
C VAL A 73 6.64 -1.00 -7.81
N ASP A 74 7.12 -0.86 -6.58
CA ASP A 74 7.74 -1.94 -5.80
C ASP A 74 6.67 -2.68 -4.97
N ARG A 75 7.09 -3.67 -4.15
CA ARG A 75 6.16 -4.53 -3.37
C ARG A 75 5.29 -3.75 -2.38
N ASN A 76 5.81 -2.68 -1.78
CA ASN A 76 5.15 -1.90 -0.73
C ASN A 76 5.46 -0.40 -0.81
N ARG A 77 6.00 0.04 -1.95
CA ARG A 77 6.46 1.41 -2.19
C ARG A 77 6.29 1.73 -3.65
N CYS A 78 6.15 3.01 -3.96
CA CYS A 78 6.23 3.50 -5.32
C CYS A 78 7.13 4.72 -5.39
N ARG A 79 7.75 4.94 -6.55
CA ARG A 79 8.40 6.21 -6.86
C ARG A 79 7.39 7.10 -7.55
N VAL A 80 7.18 8.29 -7.02
CA VAL A 80 6.31 9.30 -7.59
C VAL A 80 7.17 10.45 -8.08
N GLN A 81 7.03 10.80 -9.34
CA GLN A 81 7.47 12.10 -9.86
C GLN A 81 6.35 13.09 -9.56
N PHE A 82 6.61 14.05 -8.68
CA PHE A 82 5.68 15.14 -8.44
C PHE A 82 5.71 16.13 -9.61
N ASP A 83 4.55 16.72 -9.93
CA ASP A 83 4.43 17.70 -11.01
C ASP A 83 5.20 19.00 -10.71
N ARG A 84 5.23 19.34 -9.43
CA ARG A 84 6.02 20.44 -8.88
C ARG A 84 7.51 20.08 -8.93
N HIS A 85 8.26 20.82 -9.74
CA HIS A 85 9.65 20.50 -10.06
C HIS A 85 10.58 20.58 -8.84
N ASP A 86 10.23 21.44 -7.87
CA ASP A 86 10.93 21.58 -6.59
C ASP A 86 10.78 20.35 -5.68
N LEU A 87 9.75 19.54 -5.89
CA LEU A 87 9.49 18.31 -5.13
C LEU A 87 10.19 17.09 -5.72
N GLY A 88 10.43 17.08 -7.03
CA GLY A 88 11.19 16.05 -7.72
C GLY A 88 10.58 14.65 -7.62
N VAL A 89 11.45 13.64 -7.52
CA VAL A 89 11.05 12.22 -7.38
C VAL A 89 11.25 11.78 -5.94
N GLU A 90 10.23 11.19 -5.35
CA GLU A 90 10.32 10.60 -4.01
C GLU A 90 9.76 9.19 -3.97
N ILE A 91 10.21 8.45 -2.96
CA ILE A 91 9.64 7.15 -2.62
C ILE A 91 8.51 7.38 -1.62
N VAL A 92 7.30 6.96 -1.99
CA VAL A 92 6.12 6.99 -1.12
C VAL A 92 5.65 5.56 -0.83
N LEU A 93 4.95 5.40 0.30
CA LEU A 93 4.41 4.13 0.78
C LEU A 93 3.10 3.78 0.08
#